data_AF-A0A847F3W2-F1
#
_entry.id   AF-A0A847F3W2-F1
#
_cell.length_a   1.000
_cell.length_b   1.000
_cell.length_c   1.000
_cell.angle_alpha   90.00
_cell.angle_beta   90.00
_cell.angle_gamma   90.00
#
_symmetry.space_group_name_H-M   'P 1'
#
loop_
_entity.id
_entity.type
_entity.pdbx_description
1 polymer ?
#
loop_
_entity_poly.entity_id
_entity_poly.type
_entity_poly.pdbx_seq_one_letter_code
_entity_poly.pdbx_strand_id
1 'polypeptide(L)'
;MDGISNERTEVPRQVRSAIKTYEKNKTKKLSELIEKTPKDARELAIGFAASSEVASEHFESFYRCLGDFVHSKSGDLELDTVMGWCLQNFQRDPEAFVKEQSLYSYFDVRQQFSMWDGSHPKSVEAIKSRLNDPSSFKHDETRFRIEKRSGTARLIVLTQFRGTNAFGGVVRGIAKTVVDPNTGEVLEVEID
;
A
#
# COMPACT_ATOMS: atom_id res chain seq x y z
N MET A 1 -13.76 51.53 -5.12
CA MET A 1 -13.51 50.78 -3.88
C MET A 1 -13.82 49.34 -4.19
N ASP A 2 -12.78 48.53 -4.11
CA ASP A 2 -12.59 47.32 -4.88
C ASP A 2 -13.57 46.20 -4.52
N GLY A 3 -14.18 45.63 -5.55
CA GLY A 3 -15.02 44.45 -5.44
C GLY A 3 -14.13 43.25 -5.14
N ILE A 4 -14.19 42.78 -3.90
CA ILE A 4 -13.66 41.48 -3.51
C ILE A 4 -14.50 40.44 -4.24
N SER A 5 -13.98 39.95 -5.37
CA SER A 5 -14.54 38.80 -6.05
C SER A 5 -14.38 37.60 -5.12
N ASN A 6 -15.52 37.04 -4.72
CA ASN A 6 -15.60 35.80 -3.98
C ASN A 6 -15.27 34.67 -4.97
N GLU A 7 -13.98 34.40 -5.19
CA GLU A 7 -13.51 33.21 -5.88
C GLU A 7 -13.91 31.98 -5.05
N ARG A 8 -15.12 31.48 -5.30
CA ARG A 8 -15.42 30.08 -5.03
C ARG A 8 -14.47 29.28 -5.92
N THR A 9 -13.33 28.86 -5.37
CA THR A 9 -12.44 27.89 -6.02
C THR A 9 -13.28 26.70 -6.45
N GLU A 10 -13.48 26.60 -7.75
CA GLU A 10 -14.34 25.57 -8.31
C GLU A 10 -13.70 24.21 -8.03
N VAL A 11 -14.37 23.35 -7.25
CA VAL A 11 -13.86 22.01 -6.93
C VAL A 11 -13.57 21.27 -8.23
N PRO A 12 -12.33 20.82 -8.49
CA PRO A 12 -11.95 20.19 -9.75
C PRO A 12 -12.86 19.02 -10.11
N ARG A 13 -13.13 18.82 -11.42
CA ARG A 13 -13.98 17.72 -11.92
C ARG A 13 -13.57 16.36 -11.37
N GLN A 14 -12.26 16.12 -11.26
CA GLN A 14 -11.70 14.87 -10.71
C GLN A 14 -12.08 14.66 -9.24
N VAL A 15 -12.05 15.71 -8.42
CA VAL A 15 -12.46 15.66 -7.01
C VAL A 15 -13.97 15.41 -6.89
N ARG A 16 -14.79 16.05 -7.73
CA ARG A 16 -16.25 15.76 -7.77
C ARG A 16 -16.54 14.31 -8.14
N SER A 17 -15.76 13.72 -9.04
CA SER A 17 -15.86 12.29 -9.38
C SER A 17 -15.50 11.43 -8.18
N ALA A 18 -14.38 11.74 -7.50
CA ALA A 18 -13.93 11.02 -6.32
C ALA A 18 -14.98 11.03 -5.20
N ILE A 19 -15.62 12.18 -4.93
CA ILE A 19 -16.71 12.28 -3.94
C ILE A 19 -17.86 11.33 -4.28
N LYS A 20 -18.30 11.29 -5.55
CA LYS A 20 -19.35 10.36 -5.99
C LYS A 20 -18.93 8.89 -5.84
N THR A 21 -17.67 8.59 -6.17
CA THR A 21 -17.08 7.26 -6.00
C THR A 21 -17.08 6.86 -4.53
N TYR A 22 -16.69 7.76 -3.62
CA TYR A 22 -16.75 7.54 -2.18
C TYR A 22 -18.17 7.25 -1.71
N GLU A 23 -19.14 8.14 -1.99
CA GLU A 23 -20.53 8.00 -1.52
C GLU A 23 -21.17 6.67 -1.94
N LYS A 24 -20.86 6.19 -3.15
CA LYS A 24 -21.35 4.89 -3.65
C LYS A 24 -20.75 3.69 -2.92
N ASN A 25 -19.56 3.83 -2.33
CA ASN A 25 -18.80 2.72 -1.74
C ASN A 25 -18.64 2.83 -0.22
N LYS A 26 -19.19 3.87 0.44
CA LYS A 26 -18.95 4.16 1.86
C LYS A 26 -19.38 3.04 2.82
N THR A 27 -20.36 2.24 2.46
CA THR A 27 -20.82 1.07 3.25
C THR A 27 -20.12 -0.24 2.89
N LYS A 28 -19.16 -0.23 1.95
CA LYS A 28 -18.39 -1.43 1.63
C LYS A 28 -17.47 -1.82 2.76
N LYS A 29 -17.31 -3.12 2.94
CA LYS A 29 -16.42 -3.70 3.94
C LYS A 29 -14.96 -3.55 3.53
N LEU A 30 -14.06 -3.41 4.51
CA LEU A 30 -12.61 -3.37 4.25
C LEU A 30 -12.11 -4.63 3.51
N SER A 31 -12.73 -5.79 3.74
CA SER A 31 -12.44 -7.03 3.01
C SER A 31 -12.73 -6.94 1.52
N GLU A 32 -13.63 -6.05 1.07
CA GLU A 32 -13.85 -5.77 -0.35
C GLU A 32 -12.85 -4.74 -0.90
N LEU A 33 -12.27 -3.92 -0.03
CA LEU A 33 -11.32 -2.88 -0.44
C LEU A 33 -9.90 -3.43 -0.62
N ILE A 34 -9.53 -4.49 0.09
CA ILE A 34 -8.17 -5.06 0.04
C ILE A 34 -7.71 -5.45 -1.37
N GLU A 35 -8.65 -5.73 -2.28
CA GLU A 35 -8.42 -6.10 -3.67
C GLU A 35 -8.41 -4.90 -4.64
N LYS A 36 -8.60 -3.67 -4.14
CA LYS A 36 -8.60 -2.48 -4.98
C LYS A 36 -7.19 -2.10 -5.42
N THR A 37 -7.10 -1.55 -6.63
CA THR A 37 -5.88 -0.92 -7.11
C THR A 37 -5.55 0.30 -6.26
N PRO A 38 -4.26 0.68 -6.13
CA PRO A 38 -3.85 1.94 -5.51
C PRO A 38 -4.61 3.17 -6.01
N LYS A 39 -4.90 3.20 -7.32
CA LYS A 39 -5.66 4.29 -7.94
C LYS A 39 -7.08 4.37 -7.38
N ASP A 40 -7.79 3.24 -7.33
CA ASP A 40 -9.18 3.21 -6.86
C ASP A 40 -9.27 3.48 -5.35
N ALA A 41 -8.33 2.93 -4.57
CA ALA A 41 -8.25 3.19 -3.13
C ALA A 41 -7.95 4.67 -2.84
N ARG A 42 -7.06 5.29 -3.62
CA ARG A 42 -6.76 6.72 -3.52
C ARG A 42 -7.96 7.58 -3.90
N GLU A 43 -8.72 7.19 -4.93
CA GLU A 43 -9.96 7.88 -5.30
C GLU A 43 -10.99 7.87 -4.16
N LEU A 44 -11.14 6.75 -3.44
CA LEU A 44 -12.01 6.67 -2.26
C LEU A 44 -11.56 7.59 -1.13
N ALA A 45 -10.27 7.58 -0.81
CA ALA A 45 -9.71 8.41 0.26
C ALA A 45 -9.81 9.91 -0.06
N ILE A 46 -9.51 10.30 -1.31
CA ILE A 46 -9.71 11.68 -1.81
C ILE A 46 -11.18 12.07 -1.72
N GLY A 47 -12.09 11.20 -2.16
CA GLY A 47 -13.52 11.47 -2.14
C GLY A 47 -14.04 11.77 -0.74
N PHE A 48 -13.61 10.98 0.25
CA PHE A 48 -13.93 11.21 1.66
C PHE A 48 -13.33 12.51 2.21
N ALA A 49 -12.02 12.71 2.01
CA ALA A 49 -11.32 13.87 2.53
C ALA A 49 -11.94 15.16 1.97
N ALA A 50 -12.23 15.18 0.67
CA ALA A 50 -12.87 16.31 0.01
C ALA A 50 -14.33 16.54 0.47
N SER A 51 -15.12 15.47 0.66
CA SER A 51 -16.49 15.62 1.20
C SER A 51 -16.51 16.06 2.67
N SER A 52 -15.40 15.86 3.37
CA SER A 52 -15.16 16.30 4.76
C SER A 52 -14.44 17.64 4.86
N GLU A 53 -14.36 18.41 3.76
CA GLU A 53 -13.74 19.74 3.69
C GLU A 53 -12.25 19.79 4.07
N VAL A 54 -11.53 18.67 3.92
CA VAL A 54 -10.08 18.60 4.13
C VAL A 54 -9.36 19.24 2.94
N ALA A 55 -8.30 20.03 3.23
CA ALA A 55 -7.46 20.62 2.21
C ALA A 55 -6.74 19.55 1.36
N SER A 56 -6.59 19.81 0.05
CA SER A 56 -6.06 18.84 -0.91
C SER A 56 -4.64 18.38 -0.62
N GLU A 57 -3.84 19.20 0.05
CA GLU A 57 -2.49 18.86 0.51
C GLU A 57 -2.44 17.68 1.50
N HIS A 58 -3.57 17.35 2.15
CA HIS A 58 -3.65 16.23 3.09
C HIS A 58 -4.29 14.97 2.50
N PHE A 59 -4.73 14.98 1.24
CA PHE A 59 -5.40 13.82 0.62
C PHE A 59 -4.55 12.54 0.65
N GLU A 60 -3.24 12.67 0.45
CA GLU A 60 -2.31 11.54 0.53
C GLU A 60 -2.21 10.94 1.94
N SER A 61 -2.35 11.77 2.97
CA SER A 61 -2.38 11.30 4.36
C SER A 61 -3.63 10.47 4.64
N PHE A 62 -4.77 10.82 4.05
CA PHE A 62 -5.99 10.02 4.14
C PHE A 62 -5.89 8.70 3.36
N TYR A 63 -5.22 8.71 2.20
CA TYR A 63 -4.94 7.48 1.45
C TYR A 63 -4.07 6.49 2.24
N ARG A 64 -3.01 6.98 2.90
CA ARG A 64 -2.15 6.18 3.77
C ARG A 64 -2.91 5.66 4.99
N CYS A 65 -3.75 6.48 5.61
CA CYS A 65 -4.58 6.09 6.74
C CYS A 65 -5.56 4.96 6.38
N LEU A 66 -6.21 5.04 5.21
CA LEU A 66 -7.04 3.96 4.71
C LEU A 66 -6.24 2.66 4.55
N GLY A 67 -5.04 2.74 3.96
CA GLY A 67 -4.14 1.59 3.82
C GLY A 67 -3.76 0.97 5.17
N ASP A 68 -3.43 1.79 6.17
CA ASP A 68 -3.09 1.35 7.53
C ASP A 68 -4.23 0.60 8.19
N PHE A 69 -5.47 1.07 8.03
CA PHE A 69 -6.63 0.40 8.58
C PHE A 69 -7.05 -0.85 7.82
N VAL A 70 -6.96 -0.86 6.48
CA VAL A 70 -7.18 -2.07 5.67
C VAL A 70 -6.20 -3.17 6.05
N HIS A 71 -4.96 -2.81 6.41
CA HIS A 71 -3.96 -3.77 6.86
C HIS A 71 -4.20 -4.28 8.30
N SER A 72 -4.65 -3.41 9.21
CA SER A 72 -4.56 -3.67 10.66
C SER A 72 -5.90 -3.90 11.37
N LYS A 73 -7.04 -3.68 10.71
CA LYS A 73 -8.37 -3.78 11.31
C LYS A 73 -9.18 -4.93 10.72
N SER A 74 -10.31 -5.23 11.36
CA SER A 74 -11.23 -6.26 10.89
C SER A 74 -11.75 -5.92 9.50
N GLY A 75 -11.76 -6.93 8.61
CA GLY A 75 -12.33 -6.83 7.28
C GLY A 75 -13.82 -6.49 7.26
N ASP A 76 -14.54 -6.70 8.37
CA ASP A 76 -15.98 -6.44 8.48
C ASP A 76 -16.36 -4.96 8.68
N LEU A 77 -15.39 -4.10 8.97
CA LEU A 77 -15.64 -2.67 9.15
C LEU A 77 -15.98 -2.01 7.81
N GLU A 78 -16.90 -1.05 7.85
CA GLU A 78 -17.24 -0.25 6.68
C GLU A 78 -16.19 0.83 6.40
N LEU A 79 -16.04 1.18 5.11
CA LEU A 79 -15.18 2.27 4.66
C LEU A 79 -15.45 3.58 5.44
N ASP A 80 -16.71 3.98 5.56
CA ASP A 80 -17.11 5.23 6.23
C ASP A 80 -16.68 5.27 7.70
N THR A 81 -16.82 4.14 8.41
CA THR A 81 -16.42 4.03 9.82
C THR A 81 -14.93 4.31 9.99
N VAL A 82 -14.12 3.70 9.12
CA VAL A 82 -12.67 3.74 9.19
C VAL A 82 -12.13 5.10 8.74
N MET A 83 -12.72 5.66 7.68
CA MET A 83 -12.40 7.01 7.23
C MET A 83 -12.81 8.07 8.26
N GLY A 84 -13.92 7.87 8.97
CA GLY A 84 -14.32 8.68 10.11
C GLY A 84 -13.26 8.72 11.22
N TRP A 85 -12.59 7.60 11.50
CA TRP A 85 -11.45 7.58 12.43
C TRP A 85 -10.23 8.34 11.90
N CYS A 86 -9.94 8.25 10.59
CA CYS A 86 -8.90 9.07 9.97
C CYS A 86 -9.21 10.57 10.16
N LEU A 87 -10.46 10.98 9.92
CA LEU A 87 -10.89 12.37 10.09
C LEU A 87 -10.78 12.81 11.55
N GLN A 88 -11.23 12.00 12.50
CA GLN A 88 -11.15 12.31 13.92
C GLN A 88 -9.69 12.50 14.38
N ASN A 89 -8.79 11.62 13.94
CA ASN A 89 -7.37 11.75 14.27
C ASN A 89 -6.75 13.01 13.63
N PHE A 90 -7.09 13.31 12.38
CA PHE A 90 -6.65 14.52 11.70
C PHE A 90 -7.16 15.79 12.38
N GLN A 91 -8.44 15.86 12.74
CA GLN A 91 -9.03 17.01 13.42
C GLN A 91 -8.45 17.22 14.82
N ARG A 92 -8.02 16.16 15.50
CA ARG A 92 -7.39 16.25 16.82
C ARG A 92 -6.01 16.88 16.74
N ASP A 93 -5.18 16.45 15.79
CA ASP A 93 -3.82 16.94 15.59
C ASP A 93 -3.37 16.67 14.15
N PRO A 94 -3.51 17.66 13.24
CA PRO A 94 -3.11 17.49 11.84
C PRO A 94 -1.62 17.19 11.66
N GLU A 95 -0.75 17.79 12.47
CA GLU A 95 0.70 17.64 12.36
C GLU A 95 1.12 16.23 12.79
N ALA A 96 0.62 15.77 13.95
CA ALA A 96 0.84 14.40 14.40
C ALA A 96 0.23 13.40 13.42
N PHE A 97 -0.99 13.64 12.91
CA PHE A 97 -1.61 12.76 11.93
C PHE A 97 -0.74 12.54 10.70
N VAL A 98 -0.20 13.61 10.12
CA VAL A 98 0.70 13.53 8.95
C VAL A 98 1.99 12.80 9.28
N LYS A 99 2.55 13.04 10.47
CA LYS A 99 3.82 12.43 10.93
C LYS A 99 3.70 10.96 11.32
N GLU A 100 2.55 10.55 11.84
CA GLU A 100 2.28 9.21 12.35
C GLU A 100 1.81 8.24 11.25
N GLN A 101 1.34 8.75 10.09
CA GLN A 101 0.99 7.89 8.96
C GLN A 101 2.18 7.03 8.52
N SER A 102 1.88 5.83 8.02
CA SER A 102 2.89 5.00 7.36
C SER A 102 3.64 5.78 6.26
N LEU A 103 4.94 5.51 6.16
CA LEU A 103 5.81 6.03 5.09
C LEU A 103 5.51 5.42 3.70
N TYR A 104 4.47 4.61 3.61
CA TYR A 104 3.99 3.86 2.45
C TYR A 104 2.47 3.68 2.58
N SER A 105 1.79 3.33 1.49
CA SER A 105 0.41 2.81 1.55
C SER A 105 0.41 1.30 1.42
N TYR A 106 -0.43 0.62 2.20
CA TYR A 106 -0.58 -0.84 2.10
C TYR A 106 -1.03 -1.29 0.70
N PHE A 107 -1.84 -0.49 0.01
CA PHE A 107 -2.24 -0.79 -1.37
C PHE A 107 -1.05 -0.74 -2.34
N ASP A 108 -0.14 0.22 -2.17
CA ASP A 108 1.08 0.34 -3.00
C ASP A 108 1.99 -0.87 -2.77
N VAL A 109 2.12 -1.33 -1.52
CA VAL A 109 2.87 -2.54 -1.17
C VAL A 109 2.22 -3.78 -1.79
N ARG A 110 0.89 -3.93 -1.69
CA ARG A 110 0.16 -5.08 -2.23
C ARG A 110 0.29 -5.19 -3.75
N GLN A 111 0.31 -4.05 -4.46
CA GLN A 111 0.47 -4.03 -5.92
C GLN A 111 1.84 -4.54 -6.38
N GLN A 112 2.84 -4.59 -5.51
CA GLN A 112 4.17 -5.13 -5.83
C GLN A 112 4.18 -6.66 -5.94
N PHE A 113 3.10 -7.35 -5.55
CA PHE A 113 3.00 -8.81 -5.62
C PHE A 113 2.17 -9.27 -6.81
N SER A 114 2.59 -10.38 -7.42
CA SER A 114 1.87 -11.09 -8.47
C SER A 114 0.51 -11.56 -7.98
N MET A 115 -0.55 -11.26 -8.73
CA MET A 115 -1.90 -11.75 -8.45
C MET A 115 -2.06 -13.26 -8.66
N TRP A 116 -1.15 -13.90 -9.40
CA TRP A 116 -1.26 -15.30 -9.80
C TRP A 116 -0.72 -16.26 -8.75
N ASP A 117 0.47 -15.95 -8.22
CA ASP A 117 1.22 -16.82 -7.31
C ASP A 117 1.67 -16.10 -6.03
N GLY A 118 1.39 -14.80 -5.90
CA GLY A 118 1.83 -14.00 -4.75
C GLY A 118 3.33 -13.75 -4.72
N SER A 119 4.07 -14.04 -5.80
CA SER A 119 5.50 -13.74 -5.88
C SER A 119 5.76 -12.22 -5.92
N HIS A 120 6.87 -11.76 -5.33
CA HIS A 120 7.35 -10.39 -5.53
C HIS A 120 8.35 -10.38 -6.70
N PRO A 121 8.02 -9.81 -7.88
CA PRO A 121 8.81 -10.01 -9.11
C PRO A 121 10.28 -9.60 -8.97
N LYS A 122 10.54 -8.44 -8.36
CA LYS A 122 11.92 -7.96 -8.14
C LYS A 122 12.69 -8.84 -7.15
N SER A 123 12.03 -9.42 -6.16
CA SER A 123 12.66 -10.41 -5.27
C SER A 123 12.98 -11.70 -6.04
N VAL A 124 12.08 -12.17 -6.89
CA VAL A 124 12.32 -13.35 -7.75
C VAL A 124 13.54 -13.12 -8.65
N GLU A 125 13.65 -11.97 -9.29
CA GLU A 125 14.81 -11.61 -10.11
C GLU A 125 16.10 -11.58 -9.29
N ALA A 126 16.07 -10.98 -8.10
CA ALA A 126 17.21 -10.91 -7.19
C ALA A 126 17.63 -12.29 -6.65
N ILE A 127 16.69 -13.22 -6.47
CA ILE A 127 16.98 -14.60 -6.05
C ILE A 127 17.59 -15.38 -7.22
N LYS A 128 16.96 -15.33 -8.40
CA LYS A 128 17.42 -16.02 -9.61
C LYS A 128 18.85 -15.67 -9.96
N SER A 129 19.24 -14.39 -9.84
CA SER A 129 20.60 -13.93 -10.15
C SER A 129 21.69 -14.52 -9.24
N ARG A 130 21.29 -15.17 -8.14
CA ARG A 130 22.20 -15.80 -7.16
C ARG A 130 22.15 -17.32 -7.16
N LEU A 131 21.26 -17.92 -7.95
CA LEU A 131 21.22 -19.36 -8.10
C LEU A 131 22.30 -19.85 -9.05
N ASN A 132 22.76 -21.08 -8.83
CA ASN A 132 23.67 -21.76 -9.75
C ASN A 132 23.03 -21.94 -11.15
N ASP A 133 21.75 -22.32 -11.19
CA ASP A 133 20.93 -22.36 -12.40
C ASP A 133 19.69 -21.48 -12.22
N PRO A 134 19.69 -20.23 -12.72
CA PRO A 134 18.54 -19.33 -12.62
C PRO A 134 17.26 -19.87 -13.27
N SER A 135 17.39 -20.72 -14.29
CA SER A 135 16.24 -21.28 -15.03
C SER A 135 15.50 -22.36 -14.23
N SER A 136 16.17 -22.96 -13.24
CA SER A 136 15.59 -23.97 -12.36
C SER A 136 14.67 -23.42 -11.28
N PHE A 137 14.64 -22.09 -11.08
CA PHE A 137 13.85 -21.45 -10.04
C PHE A 137 12.36 -21.76 -10.20
N LYS A 138 11.74 -22.23 -9.11
CA LYS A 138 10.29 -22.36 -8.98
C LYS A 138 9.85 -21.70 -7.67
N HIS A 139 8.90 -20.77 -7.77
CA HIS A 139 8.26 -20.16 -6.61
C HIS A 139 7.35 -21.18 -5.91
N ASP A 140 7.41 -21.23 -4.58
CA ASP A 140 6.52 -22.07 -3.77
C ASP A 140 5.58 -21.22 -2.89
N GLU A 141 6.12 -20.23 -2.15
CA GLU A 141 5.35 -19.38 -1.25
C GLU A 141 6.03 -18.03 -1.04
N THR A 142 5.22 -16.99 -0.85
CA THR A 142 5.70 -15.69 -0.36
C THR A 142 5.02 -15.33 0.95
N ARG A 143 5.81 -14.86 1.91
CA ARG A 143 5.31 -14.15 3.09
C ARG A 143 5.98 -12.79 3.16
N PHE A 144 5.27 -11.79 3.65
CA PHE A 144 5.87 -10.49 3.87
C PHE A 144 5.41 -9.86 5.17
N ARG A 145 6.22 -8.95 5.68
CA ARG A 145 5.90 -8.09 6.81
C ARG A 145 6.60 -6.76 6.63
N ILE A 146 6.10 -5.74 7.31
CA ILE A 146 6.66 -4.40 7.23
C ILE A 146 7.32 -4.06 8.57
N GLU A 147 8.59 -3.67 8.50
CA GLU A 147 9.35 -3.16 9.64
C GLU A 147 9.38 -1.64 9.60
N LYS A 148 8.90 -1.01 10.66
CA LYS A 148 9.01 0.43 10.87
C LYS A 148 10.12 0.70 11.88
N ARG A 149 11.08 1.58 11.56
CA ARG A 149 12.10 2.10 12.49
C ARG A 149 12.23 3.60 12.29
N SER A 150 12.10 4.37 13.37
CA SER A 150 12.20 5.85 13.44
C SER A 150 12.48 6.56 12.11
N GLY A 151 11.43 6.90 11.35
CA GLY A 151 11.52 7.64 10.09
C GLY A 151 11.82 6.81 8.84
N THR A 152 11.86 5.48 8.94
CA THR A 152 12.07 4.55 7.83
C THR A 152 11.12 3.35 7.89
N ALA A 153 10.80 2.79 6.73
CA ALA A 153 10.02 1.56 6.60
C ALA A 153 10.71 0.61 5.62
N ARG A 154 10.70 -0.69 5.93
CA ARG A 154 11.26 -1.75 5.10
C ARG A 154 10.24 -2.86 4.91
N LEU A 155 10.03 -3.29 3.68
CA LEU A 155 9.27 -4.48 3.36
C LEU A 155 10.20 -5.69 3.41
N ILE A 156 9.95 -6.61 4.32
CA ILE A 156 10.69 -7.87 4.42
C ILE A 156 9.87 -8.93 3.68
N VAL A 157 10.41 -9.46 2.58
CA VAL A 157 9.78 -10.53 1.79
C VAL A 157 10.57 -11.81 1.97
N LEU A 158 9.89 -12.84 2.47
CA LEU A 158 10.39 -14.21 2.56
C LEU A 158 9.81 -15.01 1.40
N THR A 159 10.68 -15.57 0.57
CA THR A 159 10.31 -16.38 -0.59
C THR A 159 10.83 -17.80 -0.39
N GLN A 160 9.92 -18.76 -0.31
CA GLN A 160 10.26 -20.18 -0.42
C GLN A 160 10.30 -20.55 -1.90
N PHE A 161 11.35 -21.24 -2.32
CA PHE A 161 11.55 -21.61 -3.71
C PHE A 161 12.24 -22.97 -3.84
N ARG A 162 12.20 -23.53 -5.04
CA ARG A 162 13.02 -24.67 -5.46
C ARG A 162 14.01 -24.24 -6.54
N GLY A 163 15.19 -24.85 -6.55
CA GLY A 163 16.21 -24.63 -7.56
C GLY A 163 17.19 -25.81 -7.64
N THR A 164 17.90 -25.90 -8.76
CA THR A 164 18.94 -26.91 -9.00
C THR A 164 20.26 -26.43 -8.41
N ASN A 165 20.86 -27.25 -7.54
CA ASN A 165 22.16 -26.98 -6.95
C ASN A 165 23.32 -27.35 -7.92
N ALA A 166 24.57 -27.07 -7.51
CA ALA A 166 25.75 -27.36 -8.32
C ALA A 166 25.97 -28.85 -8.65
N PHE A 167 25.30 -29.76 -7.95
CA PHE A 167 25.37 -31.21 -8.16
C PHE A 167 24.20 -31.76 -9.00
N GLY A 168 23.36 -30.89 -9.55
CA GLY A 168 22.20 -31.28 -10.37
C GLY A 168 20.97 -31.73 -9.56
N GLY A 169 21.01 -31.62 -8.23
CA GLY A 169 19.88 -31.95 -7.36
C GLY A 169 18.93 -30.76 -7.18
N VAL A 170 17.62 -31.01 -7.19
CA VAL A 170 16.61 -30.00 -6.86
C VAL A 170 16.51 -29.87 -5.34
N VAL A 171 16.76 -28.66 -4.83
CA VAL A 171 16.68 -28.33 -3.41
C VAL A 171 15.62 -27.26 -3.16
N ARG A 172 15.10 -27.21 -1.92
CA ARG A 172 14.27 -26.10 -1.43
C ARG A 172 15.17 -25.10 -0.72
N GLY A 173 14.94 -23.82 -0.95
CA GLY A 173 15.63 -22.72 -0.29
C GLY A 173 14.64 -21.67 0.23
N ILE A 174 15.13 -20.83 1.14
CA ILE A 174 14.40 -19.67 1.63
C ILE A 174 15.25 -18.45 1.35
N ALA A 175 14.67 -17.48 0.65
CA ALA A 175 15.29 -16.19 0.45
C ALA A 175 14.59 -15.14 1.28
N LYS A 176 15.37 -14.30 1.95
CA LYS A 176 14.92 -13.08 2.58
C LYS A 176 15.39 -11.90 1.74
N THR A 177 14.45 -11.05 1.34
CA THR A 177 14.75 -9.78 0.67
C THR A 177 14.26 -8.60 1.49
N VAL A 178 15.08 -7.56 1.58
CA VAL A 178 14.72 -6.26 2.14
C VAL A 178 14.38 -5.36 0.97
N VAL A 179 13.18 -4.80 0.96
CA VAL A 179 12.59 -4.08 -0.16
C VAL A 179 12.14 -2.69 0.30
N ASP A 180 12.32 -1.68 -0.55
CA ASP A 180 11.72 -0.37 -0.36
C ASP A 180 10.19 -0.46 -0.59
N PRO A 181 9.36 -0.18 0.42
CA PRO A 181 7.91 -0.36 0.32
C PRO A 181 7.21 0.59 -0.64
N ASN A 182 7.86 1.67 -1.10
CA ASN A 182 7.29 2.64 -2.04
C ASN A 182 7.63 2.30 -3.50
N THR A 183 8.81 1.73 -3.74
CA THR A 183 9.32 1.48 -5.11
C THR A 183 9.36 0.00 -5.49
N GLY A 184 9.28 -0.90 -4.51
CA GLY A 184 9.52 -2.32 -4.68
C GLY A 184 10.97 -2.68 -4.97
N GLU A 185 11.91 -1.73 -4.94
CA GLU A 185 13.33 -2.01 -5.20
C GLU A 185 13.92 -2.90 -4.11
N VAL A 186 14.68 -3.92 -4.53
CA VAL A 186 15.38 -4.82 -3.61
C VAL A 186 16.66 -4.13 -3.15
N LEU A 187 16.73 -3.86 -1.84
CA LEU A 187 17.87 -3.23 -1.18
C LEU A 187 18.90 -4.29 -0.73
N GLU A 188 18.40 -5.41 -0.21
CA GLU A 188 19.23 -6.51 0.27
C GLU A 188 18.55 -7.83 -0.07
N VAL A 189 19.37 -8.86 -0.26
CA VAL A 189 18.89 -10.23 -0.42
C VAL A 189 19.86 -11.16 0.31
N GLU A 190 19.32 -12.22 0.88
CA GLU A 190 19.97 -13.28 1.66
C GLU A 190 19.28 -14.59 1.26
N ILE A 191 20.05 -15.64 0.99
CA ILE A 191 19.53 -16.96 0.59
C ILE A 191 20.15 -17.99 1.53
N ASP A 192 19.29 -18.75 2.19
CA ASP A 192 19.63 -19.89 3.03
C ASP A 192 19.46 -21.23 2.27
#